data_AF-A0A352F7E0-F1
#
_entry.id   AF-A0A352F7E0-F1
#
_cell.length_a   1.000
_cell.length_b   1.000
_cell.length_c   1.000
_cell.angle_alpha   90.00
_cell.angle_beta   90.00
_cell.angle_gamma   90.00
#
_symmetry.space_group_name_H-M   'P 1'
#
loop_
_entity.id
_entity.type
_entity.pdbx_description
1 polymer ?
#
loop_
_entity_poly.entity_id
_entity_poly.type
_entity_poly.pdbx_seq_one_letter_code
_entity_poly.pdbx_strand_id
1 'polypeptide(L)'
;MKEVWIIARRELNTFFSSLMAYIMLIAFLGFSGFFTWISGADVFMVGQASMQSFFGIAYWTLFFFIPGLTMGLVAEETRSGTIELLLTKPIKDWQVVGGKFLSTMALIGIALACTLPYYITIATLGPLDHGTVWT
;
A
#
# COMPACT_ATOMS: atom_id res chain seq x y z
N MET A 1 -10.69 19.67 10.64
CA MET A 1 -10.87 18.48 9.76
C MET A 1 -10.56 18.79 8.30
N LYS A 2 -11.03 19.93 7.73
CA LYS A 2 -10.72 20.32 6.34
C LYS A 2 -9.20 20.41 6.06
N GLU A 3 -8.44 21.07 6.93
CA GLU A 3 -6.97 21.20 6.76
C GLU A 3 -6.24 19.84 6.64
N VAL A 4 -6.60 18.87 7.49
CA VAL A 4 -5.99 17.53 7.48
C VAL A 4 -6.24 16.82 6.14
N TRP A 5 -7.46 16.92 5.62
CA TRP A 5 -7.82 16.34 4.32
C TRP A 5 -7.10 17.02 3.15
N ILE A 6 -6.95 18.35 3.21
CA ILE A 6 -6.21 19.10 2.17
C ILE A 6 -4.74 18.67 2.16
N ILE A 7 -4.12 18.52 3.33
CA ILE A 7 -2.75 18.01 3.46
C ILE A 7 -2.68 16.58 2.92
N ALA A 8 -3.57 15.69 3.34
CA ALA A 8 -3.59 14.30 2.89
C ALA A 8 -3.69 14.18 1.36
N ARG A 9 -4.58 14.95 0.72
CA ARG A 9 -4.74 14.95 -0.74
C ARG A 9 -3.51 15.49 -1.45
N ARG A 10 -2.87 16.53 -0.91
CA ARG A 10 -1.62 17.08 -1.46
C ARG A 10 -0.50 16.04 -1.40
N GLU A 11 -0.28 15.44 -0.22
CA GLU A 11 0.74 14.42 -0.01
C GLU A 11 0.51 13.19 -0.88
N LEU A 12 -0.74 12.75 -1.02
CA LEU A 12 -1.09 11.64 -1.90
C LEU A 12 -0.71 11.94 -3.35
N ASN A 13 -1.00 13.16 -3.84
CA ASN A 13 -0.58 13.56 -5.18
C ASN A 13 0.94 13.64 -5.31
N THR A 14 1.65 14.06 -4.26
CA THR A 14 3.11 14.05 -4.22
C THR A 14 3.66 12.62 -4.35
N PHE A 15 3.07 11.64 -3.66
CA PHE A 15 3.44 10.23 -3.84
C PHE A 15 3.28 9.78 -5.30
N PHE A 16 2.12 10.02 -5.93
CA PHE A 16 1.90 9.65 -7.34
C PHE A 16 2.68 10.51 -8.34
N SER A 17 3.31 11.61 -7.92
CA SER A 17 4.28 12.33 -8.75
C SER A 17 5.71 11.78 -8.61
N SER A 18 5.97 11.01 -7.56
CA SER A 18 7.28 10.44 -7.25
C SER A 18 7.44 9.07 -7.90
N LEU A 19 8.57 8.87 -8.58
CA LEU A 19 8.94 7.59 -9.18
C LEU A 19 9.01 6.45 -8.14
N MET A 20 9.39 6.78 -6.90
CA MET A 20 9.54 5.81 -5.82
C MET A 20 8.21 5.10 -5.50
N ALA A 21 7.09 5.83 -5.49
CA ALA A 21 5.79 5.24 -5.19
C ALA A 21 5.38 4.22 -6.25
N TYR A 22 5.67 4.48 -7.53
CA TYR A 22 5.40 3.53 -8.62
C TYR A 22 6.29 2.29 -8.55
N ILE A 23 7.59 2.46 -8.32
CA ILE A 23 8.53 1.33 -8.17
C ILE A 23 8.03 0.41 -7.06
N MET A 24 7.67 1.01 -5.93
CA MET A 24 7.10 0.31 -4.80
C MET A 24 5.82 -0.42 -5.23
N LEU A 25 4.82 0.27 -5.80
CA LEU A 25 3.53 -0.35 -6.19
C LEU A 25 3.72 -1.54 -7.13
N ILE A 26 4.59 -1.39 -8.14
CA ILE A 26 4.91 -2.44 -9.10
C ILE A 26 5.64 -3.60 -8.42
N ALA A 27 6.56 -3.33 -7.49
CA ALA A 27 7.22 -4.39 -6.73
C ALA A 27 6.21 -5.15 -5.86
N PHE A 28 5.31 -4.46 -5.16
CA PHE A 28 4.27 -5.09 -4.34
C PHE A 28 3.35 -6.00 -5.17
N LEU A 29 2.83 -5.50 -6.30
CA LEU A 29 2.01 -6.31 -7.22
C LEU A 29 2.83 -7.44 -7.87
N GLY A 30 4.06 -7.14 -8.30
CA GLY A 30 4.94 -8.09 -8.97
C GLY A 30 5.30 -9.27 -8.06
N PHE A 31 5.73 -9.00 -6.82
CA PHE A 31 6.04 -10.04 -5.85
C PHE A 31 4.79 -10.83 -5.45
N SER A 32 3.71 -10.16 -5.07
CA SER A 32 2.48 -10.86 -4.66
C SER A 32 1.89 -11.69 -5.80
N GLY A 33 1.87 -11.17 -7.03
CA GLY A 33 1.44 -11.89 -8.22
C GLY A 33 2.36 -13.06 -8.57
N PHE A 34 3.67 -12.85 -8.60
CA PHE A 34 4.64 -13.91 -8.93
C PHE A 34 4.50 -15.11 -7.99
N PHE A 35 4.38 -14.87 -6.69
CA PHE A 35 4.22 -15.94 -5.71
C PHE A 35 2.83 -16.60 -5.74
N THR A 36 1.79 -15.87 -6.17
CA THR A 36 0.44 -16.44 -6.27
C THR A 36 0.26 -17.31 -7.52
N TRP A 37 0.91 -16.95 -8.64
CA TRP A 37 0.66 -17.56 -9.95
C TRP A 37 1.79 -18.47 -10.45
N ILE A 38 3.05 -18.20 -10.09
CA ILE A 38 4.23 -18.84 -10.69
C ILE A 38 5.06 -19.62 -9.66
N SER A 39 5.10 -19.16 -8.41
CA SER A 39 6.07 -19.60 -7.42
C SER A 39 5.46 -19.75 -6.02
N GLY A 40 4.88 -20.90 -5.73
CA GLY A 40 4.66 -21.36 -4.37
C GLY A 40 3.27 -21.93 -4.18
N ALA A 41 3.17 -23.25 -4.04
CA ALA A 41 1.90 -23.97 -3.89
C ALA A 41 0.83 -23.36 -4.81
N ASP A 42 1.17 -23.25 -6.10
CA ASP A 42 0.35 -22.54 -7.08
C ASP A 42 -1.08 -23.02 -6.98
N VAL A 43 -2.05 -22.12 -7.17
CA VAL A 43 -3.48 -22.47 -7.23
C VAL A 43 -3.70 -23.66 -8.19
N PHE A 44 -2.86 -23.76 -9.24
CA PHE A 44 -2.81 -24.86 -10.19
C PHE A 44 -2.14 -26.14 -9.68
N MET A 45 -1.08 -26.05 -8.86
CA MET A 45 -0.40 -27.23 -8.29
C MET A 45 -1.16 -27.83 -7.11
N VAL A 46 -1.79 -27.00 -6.28
CA VAL A 46 -2.64 -27.43 -5.16
C VAL A 46 -4.00 -27.92 -5.67
N GLY A 47 -4.42 -27.47 -6.85
CA GLY A 47 -5.72 -27.83 -7.45
C GLY A 47 -6.91 -27.26 -6.68
N GLN A 48 -6.68 -26.27 -5.82
CA GLN A 48 -7.71 -25.60 -5.03
C GLN A 48 -7.61 -24.09 -5.20
N ALA A 49 -8.76 -23.46 -5.47
CA ALA A 49 -8.92 -22.01 -5.51
C ALA A 49 -8.83 -21.42 -4.09
N SER A 50 -7.61 -21.26 -3.57
CA SER A 50 -7.33 -20.69 -2.25
C SER A 50 -6.52 -19.40 -2.33
N MET A 51 -6.77 -18.48 -1.40
CA MET A 51 -6.05 -17.20 -1.26
C MET A 51 -4.90 -17.25 -0.25
N GLN A 52 -4.65 -18.42 0.36
CA GLN A 52 -3.72 -18.52 1.47
C GLN A 52 -2.29 -18.14 1.08
N SER A 53 -1.84 -18.57 -0.11
CA SER A 53 -0.53 -18.19 -0.64
C SER A 53 -0.40 -16.68 -0.85
N PHE A 54 -1.46 -16.04 -1.37
CA PHE A 54 -1.51 -14.59 -1.53
C PHE A 54 -1.42 -13.85 -0.19
N PHE A 55 -2.23 -14.23 0.81
CA PHE A 55 -2.20 -13.56 2.12
C PHE A 55 -0.87 -13.78 2.86
N GLY A 56 -0.27 -14.97 2.73
CA GLY A 56 1.04 -15.26 3.29
C GLY A 56 2.14 -14.35 2.73
N ILE A 57 2.20 -14.19 1.40
CA ILE A 57 3.21 -13.33 0.77
C ILE A 57 2.89 -11.83 0.95
N ALA A 58 1.61 -11.45 0.89
CA ALA A 58 1.17 -10.07 1.06
C ALA A 58 1.53 -9.54 2.46
N TYR A 59 1.39 -10.37 3.51
CA TYR A 59 1.81 -10.02 4.87
C TYR A 59 3.29 -9.61 4.94
N TRP A 60 4.18 -10.47 4.43
CA TRP A 60 5.61 -10.20 4.42
C TRP A 60 5.97 -9.01 3.53
N THR A 61 5.34 -8.90 2.37
CA THR A 61 5.63 -7.80 1.45
C THR A 61 5.20 -6.47 2.07
N LEU A 62 3.99 -6.37 2.60
CA LEU A 62 3.49 -5.17 3.28
C LEU A 62 4.35 -4.79 4.51
N PHE A 63 4.87 -5.77 5.24
CA PHE A 63 5.75 -5.54 6.38
C PHE A 63 7.01 -4.75 6.00
N PHE A 64 7.63 -5.04 4.85
CA PHE A 64 8.76 -4.25 4.33
C PHE A 64 8.32 -2.98 3.61
N PHE A 65 7.15 -3.02 2.99
CA PHE A 65 6.64 -1.95 2.15
C PHE A 65 6.23 -0.71 2.95
N ILE A 66 5.53 -0.92 4.06
CA ILE A 66 4.98 0.16 4.88
C ILE A 66 6.12 1.04 5.45
N PRO A 67 7.17 0.48 6.10
CA PRO A 67 8.30 1.27 6.55
C PRO A 67 9.05 1.95 5.39
N GLY A 68 9.20 1.26 4.25
CA GLY A 68 9.85 1.85 3.07
C GLY A 68 9.14 3.09 2.53
N LEU A 69 7.80 3.11 2.58
CA LEU A 69 7.00 4.27 2.19
C LEU A 69 7.00 5.38 3.25
N THR A 70 7.08 5.05 4.54
CA THR A 70 6.97 6.04 5.62
C THR A 70 8.29 6.70 6.01
N MET A 71 9.43 6.01 5.87
CA MET A 71 10.75 6.50 6.30
C MET A 71 11.13 7.86 5.70
N GLY A 72 10.74 8.13 4.45
CA GLY A 72 11.06 9.38 3.75
C GLY A 72 10.11 10.55 4.07
N LEU A 73 8.91 10.29 4.59
CA LEU A 73 7.85 11.31 4.67
C LEU A 73 8.21 12.55 5.50
N VAL A 74 8.93 12.34 6.58
CA VAL A 74 9.37 13.41 7.49
C VAL A 74 10.84 13.73 7.26
N ALA A 75 11.68 12.71 7.05
CA ALA A 75 13.11 12.89 6.84
C ALA A 75 13.45 13.74 5.60
N GLU A 76 12.71 13.56 4.50
CA GLU A 76 12.90 14.31 3.25
C GLU A 76 12.47 15.78 3.41
N GLU A 77 11.41 16.04 4.18
CA GLU A 77 10.99 17.41 4.50
C GLU A 77 11.97 18.11 5.44
N THR A 78 12.52 17.39 6.43
CA THR A 78 13.56 17.94 7.32
C THR A 78 14.82 18.27 6.52
N ARG A 79 15.22 17.38 5.61
CA ARG A 79 16.41 17.55 4.77
C ARG A 79 16.27 18.70 3.77
N SER A 80 15.06 18.92 3.24
CA SER A 80 14.78 20.00 2.29
C SER A 80 14.52 21.36 2.94
N GLY A 81 14.44 21.44 4.28
CA GLY A 81 14.06 22.66 5.00
C GLY A 81 12.59 23.05 4.86
N THR A 82 11.78 22.23 4.17
CA THR A 82 10.36 22.52 3.90
C THR A 82 9.52 22.48 5.18
N ILE A 83 9.99 21.78 6.22
CA ILE A 83 9.35 21.76 7.54
C ILE A 83 9.27 23.17 8.13
N GLU A 84 10.30 24.00 7.98
CA GLU A 84 10.33 25.36 8.54
C GLU A 84 9.28 26.27 7.87
N LEU A 85 9.05 26.06 6.57
CA LEU A 85 8.01 26.73 5.79
C LEU A 85 6.59 26.25 6.14
N LEU A 86 6.45 25.01 6.61
CA LEU A 86 5.18 24.46 7.10
C LEU A 86 4.86 24.96 8.50
N LEU A 87 5.85 25.04 9.38
CA LEU A 87 5.73 25.52 10.76
C LEU A 87 5.45 27.03 10.86
N THR A 88 5.82 27.80 9.84
CA THR A 88 5.49 29.24 9.77
C THR A 88 4.04 29.51 9.35
N LYS A 89 3.31 28.50 8.85
CA LYS A 89 1.87 28.61 8.60
C LYS A 89 1.09 28.32 9.89
N PRO A 90 -0.13 28.89 10.07
CA PRO A 90 -0.95 28.70 11.26
C PRO A 90 -1.62 27.30 11.28
N ILE A 91 -0.81 26.24 11.19
CA ILE A 91 -1.25 24.85 11.13
C ILE A 91 -0.68 24.15 12.38
N LYS A 92 -1.51 23.38 13.09
CA LYS A 92 -1.05 22.63 14.27
C LYS A 92 -0.28 21.40 13.81
N ASP A 93 0.81 21.04 14.50
CA ASP A 93 1.64 19.86 14.18
C ASP A 93 0.82 18.57 14.05
N TRP A 94 -0.19 18.39 14.91
CA TRP A 94 -1.07 17.22 14.87
C TRP A 94 -1.87 17.08 13.56
N GLN A 95 -2.16 18.20 12.89
CA GLN A 95 -2.86 18.19 11.61
C GLN A 95 -1.94 17.74 10.47
N VAL A 96 -0.65 18.06 10.56
CA VAL A 96 0.37 17.61 9.60
C VAL A 96 0.60 16.11 9.74
N VAL A 97 0.80 15.64 10.98
CA VAL A 97 0.96 14.20 11.27
C VAL A 97 -0.28 13.42 10.83
N GLY A 98 -1.49 13.90 11.16
CA GLY A 98 -2.73 13.26 10.74
C GLY A 98 -2.91 13.24 9.21
N GLY A 99 -2.48 14.30 8.52
CA GLY A 99 -2.54 14.38 7.06
C GLY A 99 -1.61 13.38 6.37
N LYS A 100 -0.35 13.29 6.84
CA LYS A 100 0.64 12.33 6.34
C LYS A 100 0.23 10.88 6.63
N PHE A 101 -0.32 10.61 7.82
CA PHE A 101 -0.85 9.29 8.13
C PHE A 101 -1.99 8.89 7.18
N LEU A 102 -2.96 9.79 6.97
CA LEU A 102 -4.07 9.54 6.05
C LEU A 102 -3.63 9.35 4.60
N SER A 103 -2.64 10.10 4.13
CA SER A 103 -2.13 9.93 2.76
C SER A 103 -1.42 8.59 2.57
N THR A 104 -0.60 8.16 3.52
CA THR A 104 0.02 6.82 3.48
C THR A 104 -1.02 5.72 3.56
N MET A 105 -2.00 5.86 4.45
CA MET A 105 -3.06 4.85 4.59
C MET A 105 -3.89 4.73 3.31
N ALA A 106 -4.19 5.85 2.64
CA ALA A 106 -4.84 5.85 1.34
C ALA A 106 -3.97 5.21 0.25
N LEU A 107 -2.65 5.45 0.23
CA LEU A 107 -1.73 4.80 -0.72
C LEU A 107 -1.70 3.28 -0.54
N ILE A 108 -1.64 2.80 0.71
CA ILE A 108 -1.73 1.37 1.03
C ILE A 108 -3.10 0.82 0.58
N GLY A 109 -4.18 1.55 0.83
CA GLY A 109 -5.53 1.18 0.37
C GLY A 109 -5.61 1.05 -1.15
N ILE A 110 -4.96 1.94 -1.91
CA ILE A 110 -4.86 1.84 -3.37
C ILE A 110 -4.05 0.62 -3.78
N ALA A 111 -2.92 0.35 -3.12
CA ALA A 111 -2.12 -0.84 -3.40
C ALA A 111 -2.91 -2.14 -3.18
N LEU A 112 -3.69 -2.22 -2.10
CA LEU A 112 -4.59 -3.35 -1.85
C LEU A 112 -5.73 -3.41 -2.87
N ALA A 113 -6.33 -2.28 -3.24
CA ALA A 113 -7.35 -2.25 -4.29
C ALA A 113 -6.82 -2.78 -5.63
N CYS A 114 -5.55 -2.49 -5.96
CA CYS A 114 -4.88 -3.02 -7.13
C CYS A 114 -4.64 -4.55 -7.09
N THR A 115 -4.82 -5.21 -5.94
CA THR A 115 -4.79 -6.69 -5.83
C THR A 115 -6.14 -7.36 -6.04
N LEU A 116 -7.24 -6.60 -6.12
CA LEU A 116 -8.57 -7.14 -6.43
C LEU A 116 -8.65 -7.98 -7.72
N PRO A 117 -7.91 -7.67 -8.81
CA PRO A 117 -7.86 -8.55 -9.98
C PRO A 117 -7.39 -9.97 -9.66
N TYR A 118 -6.49 -10.16 -8.67
CA TYR A 118 -6.07 -11.49 -8.22
C TYR A 118 -7.22 -12.24 -7.55
N TYR A 119 -8.07 -11.53 -6.80
CA TYR A 119 -9.29 -12.11 -6.24
C TYR A 119 -10.28 -12.55 -7.31
N ILE A 120 -10.57 -11.66 -8.25
CA ILE A 120 -11.56 -11.95 -9.30
C ILE A 120 -11.13 -13.14 -10.15
N THR A 121 -9.86 -13.20 -10.53
CA THR A 121 -9.32 -14.31 -11.33
C THR A 121 -9.43 -15.65 -10.59
N ILE A 122 -8.98 -15.74 -9.34
CA ILE A 122 -9.12 -16.98 -8.55
C ILE A 122 -10.60 -17.35 -8.34
N ALA A 123 -11.48 -16.36 -8.13
CA ALA A 123 -12.94 -16.57 -8.03
C ALA A 123 -13.56 -17.20 -9.29
N THR A 124 -13.05 -16.85 -10.47
CA THR A 124 -13.52 -17.43 -11.74
C THR A 124 -12.96 -18.82 -12.02
N LEU A 125 -11.83 -19.18 -11.41
CA LEU A 125 -11.12 -20.44 -11.64
C LEU A 125 -11.72 -21.63 -10.86
N GLY A 126 -12.43 -21.38 -9.76
CA GLY A 126 -13.08 -22.45 -8.98
C GLY A 126 -13.88 -21.92 -7.79
N PRO A 127 -14.61 -22.79 -7.07
CA PRO A 127 -15.29 -22.41 -5.83
C PRO A 127 -14.23 -21.98 -4.81
N LEU A 128 -14.17 -20.68 -4.56
CA LEU A 128 -13.26 -20.11 -3.56
C LEU A 128 -13.55 -20.71 -2.20
N ASP A 129 -12.50 -21.21 -1.55
CA ASP A 129 -12.59 -21.51 -0.13
C ASP A 129 -12.71 -20.20 0.65
N HIS A 130 -13.95 -19.81 0.97
CA HIS A 130 -14.24 -18.63 1.76
C HIS A 130 -13.74 -18.76 3.20
N GLY A 131 -13.45 -19.97 3.69
CA GLY A 131 -12.83 -20.17 5.00
C GLY A 131 -11.51 -19.41 5.09
N THR A 132 -10.62 -19.61 4.13
CA THR A 132 -9.28 -18.98 4.10
C THR A 132 -9.28 -17.46 3.87
N VAL A 133 -10.42 -16.84 3.54
CA VAL A 133 -10.53 -15.40 3.28
C VAL A 133 -11.08 -14.63 4.49
N TRP A 134 -11.94 -15.26 5.30
CA TRP A 134 -12.68 -14.58 6.37
C TRP A 134 -12.34 -15.08 7.80
N THR A 135 -11.58 -16.18 7.96
CA THR A 135 -10.99 -16.59 9.24
C THR A 135 -9.55 -16.14 9.37
#